data_AF-A0A9R0DIF2-F1
#
_entry.id   AF-A0A9R0DIF2-F1
#
_cell.length_a   1.000
_cell.length_b   1.000
_cell.length_c   1.000
_cell.angle_alpha   90.00
_cell.angle_beta   90.00
_cell.angle_gamma   90.00
#
_symmetry.space_group_name_H-M   'P 1'
#
loop_
_entity.id
_entity.type
_entity.pdbx_description
1 polymer ?
#
loop_
_entity_poly.entity_id
_entity_poly.type
_entity_poly.pdbx_seq_one_letter_code
_entity_poly.pdbx_strand_id
1 'polypeptide(L)'
;MSLDVHLDEPDDFNCVELHNSLQNVALAKGIQDFEYNVDCISGKRANYIANVFRVEINETDSDDHSISVIIKTLVNTERQVLYHKLHEREVIAYQKVISKFKDIQNVLYEHERLELSDCLYSNTENSREIIILEDLTTKGYDVDGKLAKYENLGIKEIGVVLAELAKFHALSFVFQCKEPMVVKEINTEFHDLLYQNHFLNKTKLRDYFFESFEMSLKLVTDEDAREKLGSVKSKLLQLLQMYVKPSKTSVFCHGDCWVNNMLFKHEAGKVCFIDFQAMRYANPVTDIMYFLYICTDSTFRSEHFDLLTTIYYDNLKVFLNKFDVKADDVYKREDFDADIEEFKPYGLLVAMVELRIVTMAAEDESIFKGSRLDLSIEPVDEPKDNELLKVRVNDVVKEAVDNGALDILMEKINNI
;
A
#
# COMPACT_ATOMS: atom_id res chain seq x y z
N MET A 1 39.51 -8.66 10.83
CA MET A 1 39.22 -7.76 9.71
C MET A 1 38.46 -6.60 10.31
N SER A 2 38.96 -5.37 10.19
CA SER A 2 38.25 -4.19 10.68
C SER A 2 37.06 -3.95 9.76
N LEU A 3 35.87 -3.95 10.35
CA LEU A 3 34.65 -3.46 9.72
C LEU A 3 34.78 -1.93 9.66
N ASP A 4 35.29 -1.39 8.55
CA ASP A 4 35.23 0.05 8.29
C ASP A 4 33.81 0.39 7.85
N VAL A 5 32.94 0.51 8.85
CA VAL A 5 31.55 0.87 8.69
C VAL A 5 31.45 2.40 8.78
N HIS A 6 31.24 3.06 7.65
CA HIS A 6 30.93 4.48 7.60
C HIS A 6 29.44 4.69 7.90
N LEU A 7 29.06 4.57 9.18
CA LEU A 7 27.74 4.95 9.67
C LEU A 7 27.74 6.44 9.98
N ASP A 8 26.82 7.18 9.36
CA ASP A 8 26.53 8.54 9.82
C ASP A 8 25.82 8.53 11.20
N GLU A 9 25.14 7.44 11.62
CA GLU A 9 24.53 7.29 12.96
C GLU A 9 24.46 5.80 13.41
N PRO A 10 25.21 5.33 14.44
CA PRO A 10 25.31 3.89 14.79
C PRO A 10 24.32 3.33 15.82
N ASP A 11 23.50 4.15 16.49
CA ASP A 11 22.90 3.73 17.76
C ASP A 11 21.59 2.92 17.65
N ASP A 12 20.97 2.83 16.47
CA ASP A 12 19.68 2.13 16.26
C ASP A 12 19.79 0.78 15.53
N PHE A 13 21.00 0.37 15.12
CA PHE A 13 21.20 -0.82 14.30
C PHE A 13 22.15 -1.84 14.94
N ASN A 14 21.70 -3.09 15.06
CA ASN A 14 22.60 -4.20 15.38
C ASN A 14 23.50 -4.48 14.16
N CYS A 15 24.63 -3.78 14.09
CA CYS A 15 25.57 -3.82 12.96
C CYS A 15 26.04 -5.25 12.62
N VAL A 16 26.15 -6.13 13.61
CA VAL A 16 26.53 -7.53 13.40
C VAL A 16 25.44 -8.28 12.64
N GLU A 17 24.19 -8.05 13.01
CA GLU A 17 23.04 -8.70 12.39
C GLU A 17 22.78 -8.18 10.97
N LEU A 18 22.96 -6.87 10.76
CA LEU A 18 22.95 -6.28 9.43
C LEU A 18 24.00 -6.93 8.54
N HIS A 19 25.24 -6.99 9.02
CA HIS A 19 26.35 -7.57 8.25
C HIS A 19 26.09 -9.04 7.90
N ASN A 20 25.59 -9.85 8.83
CA ASN A 20 25.23 -11.24 8.55
C ASN A 20 24.12 -11.36 7.49
N SER A 21 23.11 -10.47 7.55
CA SER A 21 22.02 -10.44 6.57
C SER A 21 22.51 -10.01 5.19
N LEU A 22 23.37 -8.99 5.13
CA LEU A 22 24.03 -8.54 3.90
C LEU A 22 24.95 -9.62 3.31
N GLN A 23 25.66 -10.37 4.15
CA GLN A 23 26.52 -11.46 3.71
C GLN A 23 25.72 -12.54 2.96
N ASN A 24 24.52 -12.89 3.42
CA ASN A 24 23.65 -13.82 2.70
C ASN A 24 23.28 -13.29 1.30
N VAL A 25 22.99 -11.99 1.19
CA VAL A 25 22.64 -11.35 -0.08
C VAL A 25 23.87 -11.26 -1.01
N ALA A 26 25.01 -10.82 -0.50
CA ALA A 26 26.27 -10.72 -1.23
C ALA A 26 26.68 -12.08 -1.82
N LEU A 27 26.67 -13.14 -1.00
CA LEU A 27 27.00 -14.50 -1.43
C LEU A 27 26.01 -15.01 -2.50
N ALA A 28 24.72 -14.73 -2.35
CA ALA A 28 23.71 -15.11 -3.34
C ALA A 28 23.88 -14.38 -4.69
N LYS A 29 24.53 -13.20 -4.68
CA LYS A 29 24.89 -12.42 -5.87
C LYS A 29 26.32 -12.69 -6.37
N GLY A 30 27.04 -13.63 -5.76
CA GLY A 30 28.37 -14.04 -6.17
C GLY A 30 29.50 -13.16 -5.63
N ILE A 31 29.22 -12.25 -4.70
CA ILE A 31 30.21 -11.39 -4.04
C ILE A 31 30.72 -12.13 -2.79
N GLN A 32 32.02 -12.42 -2.73
CA GLN A 32 32.64 -13.17 -1.62
C GLN A 32 33.07 -12.25 -0.47
N ASP A 33 33.83 -11.20 -0.81
CA ASP A 33 34.34 -10.19 0.10
C ASP A 33 33.75 -8.84 -0.30
N PHE A 34 33.17 -8.13 0.66
CA PHE A 34 32.45 -6.88 0.39
C PHE A 34 32.65 -5.84 1.48
N GLU A 35 32.56 -4.59 1.05
CA GLU A 35 32.34 -3.42 1.88
C GLU A 35 30.94 -2.87 1.59
N TYR A 36 30.37 -2.09 2.52
CA TYR A 36 29.05 -1.52 2.30
C TYR A 36 28.89 -0.12 2.89
N ASN A 37 28.18 0.73 2.14
CA ASN A 37 27.80 2.07 2.54
C ASN A 37 26.30 2.11 2.83
N VAL A 38 25.90 2.76 3.91
CA VAL A 38 24.49 2.85 4.34
C VAL A 38 24.01 4.29 4.20
N ASP A 39 23.11 4.53 3.25
CA ASP A 39 22.41 5.80 3.12
C ASP A 39 21.03 5.69 3.77
N CYS A 40 20.76 6.54 4.76
CA CYS A 40 19.43 6.61 5.37
C CYS A 40 18.42 7.24 4.40
N ILE A 41 17.44 6.47 3.93
CA ILE A 41 16.33 6.98 3.10
C ILE A 41 15.25 7.59 4.01
N SER A 42 14.91 6.88 5.09
CA SER A 42 13.99 7.35 6.13
C SER A 42 14.32 6.73 7.49
N GLY A 43 14.63 7.56 8.47
CA GLY A 43 14.99 7.06 9.81
C GLY A 43 15.09 8.12 10.90
N LYS A 44 14.49 9.31 10.76
CA LYS A 44 14.67 10.40 11.75
C LYS A 44 13.43 10.78 12.56
N ARG A 45 12.37 9.97 12.58
CA ARG A 45 11.17 10.28 13.40
C ARG A 45 10.55 9.02 14.00
N ALA A 46 10.18 9.10 15.28
CA ALA A 46 9.58 8.05 16.11
C ALA A 46 8.21 7.49 15.61
N ASN A 47 7.80 7.85 14.39
CA ASN A 47 6.45 7.76 13.86
C ASN A 47 6.33 6.79 12.66
N TYR A 48 7.42 6.12 12.25
CA TYR A 48 7.42 5.12 11.18
C TYR A 48 7.47 3.69 11.77
N ILE A 49 6.84 2.73 11.09
CA ILE A 49 6.85 1.31 11.48
C ILE A 49 8.24 0.71 11.36
N ALA A 50 8.90 1.03 10.25
CA ALA A 50 10.20 0.51 9.89
C ALA A 50 11.11 1.64 9.49
N ASN A 51 12.38 1.54 9.87
CA ASN A 51 13.45 2.33 9.30
C ASN A 51 13.79 1.77 7.93
N VAL A 52 14.03 2.64 6.95
CA VAL A 52 14.36 2.28 5.57
C VAL A 52 15.71 2.85 5.18
N PHE A 53 16.60 1.98 4.73
CA PHE A 53 17.96 2.31 4.33
C PHE A 53 18.20 1.86 2.90
N ARG A 54 18.98 2.64 2.15
CA ARG A 54 19.67 2.14 0.98
C ARG A 54 21.03 1.64 1.43
N VAL A 55 21.43 0.48 0.94
CA VAL A 55 22.78 -0.03 1.17
C VAL A 55 23.40 -0.36 -0.18
N GLU A 56 24.56 0.24 -0.44
CA GLU A 56 25.42 -0.13 -1.56
C GLU A 56 26.44 -1.15 -1.07
N ILE A 57 26.40 -2.36 -1.63
CA ILE A 57 27.34 -3.45 -1.36
C ILE A 57 28.35 -3.47 -2.50
N ASN A 58 29.62 -3.27 -2.18
CA ASN A 58 30.72 -3.19 -3.13
C ASN A 58 31.69 -4.36 -2.92
N GLU A 59 32.04 -5.08 -3.98
CA GLU A 59 33.06 -6.13 -3.92
C GLU A 59 34.45 -5.52 -3.65
N THR A 60 35.15 -5.98 -2.60
CA THR A 60 36.38 -5.33 -2.11
C THR A 60 37.52 -5.31 -3.13
N ASP A 61 37.59 -6.32 -4.00
CA ASP A 61 38.66 -6.49 -4.99
C ASP A 61 38.22 -6.10 -6.43
N SER A 62 37.05 -5.48 -6.59
CA SER A 62 36.48 -5.13 -7.90
C SER A 62 35.68 -3.82 -7.86
N ASP A 63 36.15 -2.80 -8.57
CA ASP A 63 35.43 -1.53 -8.73
C ASP A 63 34.17 -1.66 -9.63
N ASP A 64 34.02 -2.75 -10.37
CA ASP A 64 32.97 -2.93 -11.38
C ASP A 64 31.78 -3.78 -10.87
N HIS A 65 31.82 -4.29 -9.64
CA HIS A 65 30.77 -5.15 -9.11
C HIS A 65 30.19 -4.61 -7.80
N SER A 66 29.13 -3.83 -7.95
CA SER A 66 28.32 -3.33 -6.84
C SER A 66 26.85 -3.66 -7.04
N ILE A 67 26.14 -3.82 -5.92
CA ILE A 67 24.68 -3.99 -5.90
C ILE A 67 24.09 -3.00 -4.89
N SER A 68 22.94 -2.43 -5.25
CA SER A 68 22.17 -1.56 -4.37
C SER A 68 20.93 -2.29 -3.86
N VAL A 69 20.68 -2.20 -2.56
CA VAL A 69 19.54 -2.86 -1.90
C VAL A 69 18.81 -1.90 -0.97
N ILE A 70 17.52 -2.15 -0.79
CA ILE A 70 16.68 -1.44 0.18
C ILE A 70 16.46 -2.33 1.39
N ILE A 71 16.71 -1.81 2.58
CA ILE A 71 16.57 -2.54 3.83
C ILE A 71 15.46 -1.91 4.65
N LYS A 72 14.49 -2.71 5.07
CA LYS A 72 13.46 -2.34 6.05
C LYS A 72 13.72 -3.11 7.35
N THR A 73 13.84 -2.40 8.47
CA THR A 73 13.92 -3.00 9.81
C THR A 73 12.96 -2.34 10.76
N LEU A 74 12.42 -3.10 11.72
CA LEU A 74 11.49 -2.54 12.69
C LEU A 74 12.18 -1.60 13.67
N VAL A 75 11.52 -0.49 13.99
CA VAL A 75 12.00 0.42 15.03
C VAL A 75 11.80 -0.26 16.39
N ASN A 76 12.88 -0.31 17.19
CA ASN A 76 12.84 -0.88 18.53
C ASN A 76 12.00 0.02 19.47
N THR A 77 10.72 -0.35 19.67
CA THR A 77 9.76 0.44 20.46
C THR A 77 8.90 -0.46 21.35
N GLU A 78 8.20 0.12 22.33
CA GLU A 78 7.22 -0.60 23.17
C GLU A 78 6.06 -1.25 22.38
N ARG A 79 5.97 -1.00 21.06
CA ARG A 79 4.92 -1.48 20.15
C ARG A 79 5.37 -2.62 19.24
N GLN A 80 6.52 -3.24 19.52
CA GLN A 80 7.12 -4.32 18.73
C GLN A 80 6.13 -5.39 18.24
N VAL A 81 5.23 -5.90 19.10
CA VAL A 81 4.29 -6.99 18.74
C VAL A 81 3.40 -6.64 17.54
N LEU A 82 3.08 -5.37 17.38
CA LEU A 82 2.22 -4.87 16.31
C LEU A 82 2.97 -4.72 15.00
N TYR A 83 4.12 -4.04 15.05
CA TYR A 83 5.02 -3.89 13.92
C TYR A 83 5.51 -5.25 13.42
N HIS A 84 5.71 -6.21 14.33
CA HIS A 84 6.03 -7.58 14.02
C HIS A 84 4.98 -8.24 13.13
N LYS A 85 3.67 -8.08 13.40
CA LYS A 85 2.62 -8.66 12.55
C LYS A 85 2.56 -8.07 11.15
N LEU A 86 2.82 -6.76 11.02
CA LEU A 86 2.87 -6.09 9.71
C LEU A 86 4.11 -6.51 8.92
N HIS A 87 5.24 -6.67 9.61
CA HIS A 87 6.46 -7.23 9.06
C HIS A 87 6.28 -8.68 8.60
N GLU A 88 5.71 -9.55 9.46
CA GLU A 88 5.35 -10.93 9.10
C GLU A 88 4.45 -10.97 7.87
N ARG A 89 3.44 -10.07 7.81
CA ARG A 89 2.56 -9.95 6.64
C ARG A 89 3.34 -9.61 5.38
N GLU A 90 4.24 -8.62 5.44
CA GLU A 90 5.04 -8.21 4.28
C GLU A 90 5.98 -9.34 3.82
N VAL A 91 6.64 -10.04 4.75
CA VAL A 91 7.48 -11.20 4.44
C VAL A 91 6.68 -12.30 3.77
N ILE A 92 5.51 -12.66 4.32
CA ILE A 92 4.64 -13.71 3.74
C ILE A 92 4.11 -13.27 2.37
N ALA A 93 3.78 -11.99 2.18
CA ALA A 93 3.38 -11.44 0.88
C ALA A 93 4.48 -11.66 -0.17
N TYR A 94 5.72 -11.28 0.12
CA TYR A 94 6.84 -11.50 -0.80
C TYR A 94 7.08 -12.98 -1.10
N GLN A 95 7.12 -13.82 -0.06
CA GLN A 95 7.46 -15.24 -0.18
C GLN A 95 6.38 -16.05 -0.91
N LYS A 96 5.10 -15.80 -0.63
CA LYS A 96 3.99 -16.65 -1.10
C LYS A 96 3.22 -16.07 -2.27
N VAL A 97 3.08 -14.75 -2.36
CA VAL A 97 2.25 -14.08 -3.38
C VAL A 97 3.13 -13.46 -4.47
N ILE A 98 4.03 -12.55 -4.12
CA ILE A 98 4.86 -11.83 -5.09
C ILE A 98 5.79 -12.79 -5.84
N SER A 99 6.46 -13.71 -5.12
CA SER A 99 7.27 -14.76 -5.74
C SER A 99 6.47 -15.58 -6.76
N LYS A 100 5.25 -16.02 -6.39
CA LYS A 100 4.38 -16.76 -7.30
C LYS A 100 3.92 -15.92 -8.50
N PHE A 101 3.62 -14.64 -8.29
CA PHE A 101 3.26 -13.73 -9.39
C PHE A 101 4.40 -13.57 -10.38
N LYS A 102 5.64 -13.47 -9.90
CA LYS A 102 6.82 -13.48 -10.78
C LYS A 102 6.94 -14.79 -11.55
N ASP A 103 6.77 -15.93 -10.89
CA ASP A 103 6.82 -17.24 -11.54
C ASP A 103 5.76 -17.40 -12.64
N ILE A 104 4.53 -16.98 -12.36
CA ILE A 104 3.42 -17.02 -13.32
C ILE A 104 3.78 -16.23 -14.58
N GLN A 105 4.40 -15.06 -14.43
CA GLN A 105 4.78 -14.17 -15.53
C GLN A 105 5.95 -14.67 -16.39
N ASN A 106 6.65 -15.74 -15.99
CA ASN A 106 7.81 -16.25 -16.74
C ASN A 106 7.48 -16.70 -18.17
N VAL A 107 6.21 -16.95 -18.47
CA VAL A 107 5.72 -17.27 -19.82
C VAL A 107 5.59 -16.06 -20.74
N LEU A 108 5.64 -14.83 -20.19
CA LEU A 108 5.48 -13.58 -20.93
C LEU A 108 6.84 -12.97 -21.32
N TYR A 109 6.84 -12.12 -22.33
CA TYR A 109 7.99 -11.27 -22.62
C TYR A 109 8.17 -10.21 -21.53
N GLU A 110 9.42 -9.84 -21.22
CA GLU A 110 9.76 -8.92 -20.13
C GLU A 110 8.99 -7.59 -20.19
N HIS A 111 8.87 -6.98 -21.39
CA HIS A 111 8.17 -5.71 -21.55
C HIS A 111 6.67 -5.79 -21.21
N GLU A 112 6.05 -6.98 -21.31
CA GLU A 112 4.64 -7.20 -21.01
C GLU A 112 4.39 -7.38 -19.51
N ARG A 113 5.41 -7.78 -18.73
CA ARG A 113 5.28 -8.10 -17.31
C ARG A 113 5.02 -6.85 -16.46
N LEU A 114 4.30 -7.06 -15.37
CA LEU A 114 4.26 -6.20 -14.21
C LEU A 114 5.61 -6.30 -13.47
N GLU A 115 6.22 -5.16 -13.18
CA GLU A 115 7.43 -5.11 -12.35
C GLU A 115 7.08 -5.40 -10.89
N LEU A 116 7.84 -6.29 -10.26
CA LEU A 116 7.68 -6.68 -8.86
C LEU A 116 9.07 -6.79 -8.24
N SER A 117 9.34 -6.03 -7.17
CA SER A 117 10.64 -6.03 -6.48
C SER A 117 10.98 -7.40 -5.90
N ASP A 118 12.26 -7.76 -5.97
CA ASP A 118 12.78 -8.99 -5.38
C ASP A 118 12.97 -8.83 -3.87
N CYS A 119 12.40 -9.75 -3.09
CA CYS A 119 12.83 -9.95 -1.72
C CYS A 119 14.07 -10.85 -1.72
N LEU A 120 15.24 -10.24 -1.51
CA LEU A 120 16.55 -10.90 -1.53
C LEU A 120 16.83 -11.65 -0.23
N TYR A 121 16.34 -11.12 0.90
CA TYR A 121 16.45 -11.74 2.22
C TYR A 121 15.34 -11.25 3.13
N SER A 122 14.90 -12.09 4.06
CA SER A 122 13.91 -11.71 5.07
C SER A 122 14.10 -12.54 6.34
N ASN A 123 13.90 -11.93 7.50
CA ASN A 123 13.84 -12.62 8.79
C ASN A 123 12.65 -12.11 9.61
N THR A 124 11.91 -13.01 10.25
CA THR A 124 10.77 -12.70 11.13
C THR A 124 11.04 -13.11 12.58
N GLU A 125 12.26 -13.49 12.94
CA GLU A 125 12.60 -13.74 14.34
C GLU A 125 12.45 -12.46 15.16
N ASN A 126 11.87 -12.57 16.37
CA ASN A 126 11.68 -11.43 17.27
C ASN A 126 13.01 -10.70 17.53
N SER A 127 12.97 -9.36 17.45
CA SER A 127 14.12 -8.47 17.60
C SER A 127 15.19 -8.62 16.52
N ARG A 128 14.85 -9.31 15.42
CA ARG A 128 15.70 -9.57 14.25
C ARG A 128 14.96 -9.38 12.93
N GLU A 129 13.91 -8.58 12.97
CA GLU A 129 13.01 -8.36 11.84
C GLU A 129 13.69 -7.49 10.78
N ILE A 130 13.96 -8.10 9.63
CA ILE A 130 14.58 -7.43 8.48
C ILE A 130 13.98 -7.93 7.17
N ILE A 131 13.81 -7.03 6.22
CA ILE A 131 13.55 -7.34 4.80
C ILE A 131 14.60 -6.61 3.98
N ILE A 132 15.29 -7.35 3.10
CA ILE A 132 16.21 -6.79 2.11
C ILE A 132 15.59 -6.98 0.73
N LEU A 133 15.32 -5.87 0.06
CA LEU A 133 14.67 -5.78 -1.23
C LEU A 133 15.66 -5.30 -2.30
N GLU A 134 15.39 -5.62 -3.55
CA GLU A 134 16.08 -5.02 -4.70
C GLU A 134 15.83 -3.51 -4.76
N ASP A 135 16.90 -2.73 -4.95
CA ASP A 135 16.77 -1.30 -5.24
C ASP A 135 16.41 -1.06 -6.72
N LEU A 136 15.15 -0.70 -6.95
CA LEU A 136 14.59 -0.45 -8.28
C LEU A 136 15.08 0.86 -8.93
N THR A 137 15.79 1.74 -8.20
CA THR A 137 16.39 2.94 -8.81
C THR A 137 17.43 2.58 -9.88
N THR A 138 18.12 1.45 -9.70
CA THR A 138 19.05 0.89 -10.70
C THR A 138 18.35 0.49 -12.01
N LYS A 139 17.04 0.22 -11.96
CA LYS A 139 16.19 -0.06 -13.13
C LYS A 139 15.52 1.21 -13.69
N GLY A 140 15.89 2.40 -13.21
CA GLY A 140 15.34 3.68 -13.64
C GLY A 140 13.95 3.99 -13.09
N TYR A 141 13.55 3.34 -11.99
CA TYR A 141 12.38 3.77 -11.23
C TYR A 141 12.74 4.95 -10.34
N ASP A 142 11.89 5.95 -10.31
CA ASP A 142 12.08 7.14 -9.50
C ASP A 142 11.47 6.95 -8.10
N VAL A 143 12.27 7.30 -7.09
CA VAL A 143 11.89 7.37 -5.67
C VAL A 143 11.49 8.81 -5.31
N ASP A 144 11.82 9.79 -6.16
CA ASP A 144 11.63 11.19 -5.88
C ASP A 144 10.13 11.56 -5.91
N GLY A 145 9.65 12.04 -4.76
CA GLY A 145 8.24 12.32 -4.47
C GLY A 145 7.62 13.48 -5.26
N LYS A 146 8.18 13.88 -6.41
CA LYS A 146 7.61 14.91 -7.27
C LYS A 146 6.20 14.53 -7.75
N LEU A 147 5.93 13.25 -8.00
CA LEU A 147 4.55 12.75 -8.24
C LEU A 147 3.76 12.48 -6.97
N ALA A 148 4.43 12.19 -5.84
CA ALA A 148 3.77 12.10 -4.55
C ALA A 148 3.17 13.46 -4.11
N LYS A 149 3.68 14.57 -4.66
CA LYS A 149 2.97 15.85 -4.67
C LYS A 149 1.76 15.71 -5.60
N TYR A 150 0.59 15.44 -5.01
CA TYR A 150 -0.73 15.27 -5.65
C TYR A 150 -1.01 16.17 -6.86
N GLU A 151 -0.41 17.35 -6.92
CA GLU A 151 -0.43 18.31 -8.03
C GLU A 151 0.05 17.75 -9.39
N ASN A 152 0.85 16.68 -9.39
CA ASN A 152 1.41 16.08 -10.62
C ASN A 152 0.73 14.77 -11.04
N LEU A 153 -0.28 14.28 -10.31
CA LEU A 153 -1.06 13.10 -10.67
C LEU A 153 -2.16 13.46 -11.67
N GLY A 154 -1.79 13.57 -12.94
CA GLY A 154 -2.72 13.76 -14.04
C GLY A 154 -3.44 12.47 -14.44
N ILE A 155 -4.36 12.60 -15.40
CA ILE A 155 -5.10 11.47 -15.97
C ILE A 155 -4.20 10.38 -16.57
N LYS A 156 -3.02 10.75 -17.10
CA LYS A 156 -2.07 9.80 -17.67
C LYS A 156 -1.43 8.95 -16.57
N GLU A 157 -0.96 9.58 -15.51
CA GLU A 157 -0.29 8.92 -14.39
C GLU A 157 -1.26 8.01 -13.63
N ILE A 158 -2.45 8.50 -13.33
CA ILE A 158 -3.51 7.72 -12.65
C ILE A 158 -3.97 6.56 -13.53
N GLY A 159 -4.10 6.78 -14.85
CA GLY A 159 -4.40 5.72 -15.81
C GLY A 159 -3.34 4.61 -15.83
N VAL A 160 -2.05 4.97 -15.75
CA VAL A 160 -0.95 4.00 -15.64
C VAL A 160 -1.04 3.22 -14.33
N VAL A 161 -1.29 3.87 -13.20
CA VAL A 161 -1.44 3.18 -11.91
C VAL A 161 -2.57 2.14 -11.98
N LEU A 162 -3.73 2.51 -12.50
CA LEU A 162 -4.85 1.57 -12.64
C LEU A 162 -4.57 0.44 -13.63
N ALA A 163 -3.83 0.72 -14.71
CA ALA A 163 -3.43 -0.32 -15.66
C ALA A 163 -2.47 -1.33 -15.02
N GLU A 164 -1.46 -0.89 -14.26
CA GLU A 164 -0.54 -1.80 -13.55
C GLU A 164 -1.23 -2.50 -12.37
N LEU A 165 -2.15 -1.83 -11.65
CA LEU A 165 -2.96 -2.45 -10.60
C LEU A 165 -3.86 -3.55 -11.17
N ALA A 166 -4.41 -3.34 -12.37
CA ALA A 166 -5.16 -4.37 -13.08
C ALA A 166 -4.31 -5.60 -13.40
N LYS A 167 -3.04 -5.43 -13.81
CA LYS A 167 -2.11 -6.56 -13.98
C LYS A 167 -1.86 -7.27 -12.66
N PHE A 168 -1.67 -6.52 -11.57
CA PHE A 168 -1.45 -7.07 -10.24
C PHE A 168 -2.62 -7.97 -9.80
N HIS A 169 -3.86 -7.48 -9.92
CA HIS A 169 -5.05 -8.27 -9.60
C HIS A 169 -5.28 -9.43 -10.59
N ALA A 170 -4.98 -9.26 -11.87
CA ALA A 170 -5.04 -10.34 -12.85
C ALA A 170 -4.13 -11.52 -12.48
N LEU A 171 -2.91 -11.26 -11.96
CA LEU A 171 -2.02 -12.33 -11.52
C LEU A 171 -2.62 -13.15 -10.38
N SER A 172 -3.38 -12.52 -9.47
CA SER A 172 -4.14 -13.23 -8.44
C SER A 172 -5.21 -14.16 -9.04
N PHE A 173 -5.99 -13.69 -10.02
CA PHE A 173 -6.98 -14.53 -10.68
C PHE A 173 -6.34 -15.68 -11.46
N VAL A 174 -5.21 -15.43 -12.14
CA VAL A 174 -4.44 -16.49 -12.82
C VAL A 174 -3.92 -17.51 -11.82
N PHE A 175 -3.40 -17.06 -10.67
CA PHE A 175 -2.95 -17.94 -9.60
C PHE A 175 -4.10 -18.83 -9.09
N GLN A 176 -5.29 -18.25 -8.88
CA GLN A 176 -6.49 -18.99 -8.49
C GLN A 176 -6.91 -20.04 -9.52
N CYS A 177 -6.81 -19.73 -10.81
CA CYS A 177 -7.16 -20.67 -11.88
C CYS A 177 -6.14 -21.81 -12.00
N LYS A 178 -4.84 -21.50 -11.88
CA LYS A 178 -3.77 -22.47 -12.07
C LYS A 178 -3.54 -23.37 -10.84
N GLU A 179 -3.65 -22.81 -9.64
CA GLU A 179 -3.32 -23.48 -8.39
C GLU A 179 -4.37 -23.23 -7.28
N PRO A 180 -5.65 -23.59 -7.50
CA PRO A 180 -6.75 -23.22 -6.61
C PRO A 180 -6.59 -23.75 -5.17
N MET A 181 -5.98 -24.94 -5.00
CA MET A 181 -5.75 -25.53 -3.67
C MET A 181 -4.69 -24.78 -2.88
N VAL A 182 -3.64 -24.31 -3.56
CA VAL A 182 -2.57 -23.51 -2.95
C VAL A 182 -3.12 -22.15 -2.52
N VAL A 183 -3.92 -21.50 -3.38
CA VAL A 183 -4.56 -20.23 -3.01
C VAL A 183 -5.51 -20.40 -1.83
N LYS A 184 -6.28 -21.50 -1.78
CA LYS A 184 -7.19 -21.79 -0.67
C LYS A 184 -6.46 -21.99 0.67
N GLU A 185 -5.24 -22.50 0.65
CA GLU A 185 -4.40 -22.60 1.84
C GLU A 185 -3.90 -21.21 2.25
N ILE A 186 -3.28 -20.51 1.31
CA ILE A 186 -2.63 -19.21 1.55
C ILE A 186 -3.62 -18.13 1.95
N ASN A 187 -4.81 -18.06 1.33
CA ASN A 187 -5.75 -16.97 1.56
C ASN A 187 -6.24 -16.88 3.02
N THR A 188 -6.18 -17.99 3.78
CA THR A 188 -6.50 -18.01 5.22
C THR A 188 -5.52 -17.17 6.04
N GLU A 189 -4.29 -17.04 5.55
CA GLU A 189 -3.27 -16.19 6.15
C GLU A 189 -3.52 -14.73 5.83
N PHE A 190 -4.17 -14.38 4.72
CA PHE A 190 -4.39 -13.01 4.21
C PHE A 190 -5.76 -12.42 4.56
N HIS A 191 -6.28 -12.70 5.74
CA HIS A 191 -7.36 -11.87 6.29
C HIS A 191 -6.85 -10.44 6.54
N ASP A 192 -7.76 -9.47 6.46
CA ASP A 192 -7.49 -8.10 6.86
C ASP A 192 -6.89 -8.07 8.27
N LEU A 193 -5.80 -7.32 8.47
CA LEU A 193 -5.22 -7.09 9.79
C LEU A 193 -5.72 -5.79 10.42
N LEU A 194 -5.90 -4.74 9.60
CA LEU A 194 -6.00 -3.36 10.07
C LEU A 194 -7.34 -3.06 10.73
N TYR A 195 -8.42 -3.64 10.24
CA TYR A 195 -9.76 -3.39 10.77
C TYR A 195 -10.17 -4.43 11.82
N GLN A 196 -9.34 -5.42 12.15
CA GLN A 196 -9.70 -6.47 13.12
C GLN A 196 -9.63 -6.01 14.57
N ASN A 197 -10.64 -6.35 15.37
CA ASN A 197 -10.70 -6.01 16.81
C ASN A 197 -9.45 -6.43 17.59
N HIS A 198 -8.87 -7.60 17.30
CA HIS A 198 -7.66 -8.06 18.00
C HIS A 198 -6.45 -7.17 17.73
N PHE A 199 -6.32 -6.70 16.49
CA PHE A 199 -5.28 -5.76 16.11
C PHE A 199 -5.61 -4.42 16.77
N LEU A 200 -6.73 -3.82 16.40
CA LEU A 200 -7.20 -2.52 16.89
C LEU A 200 -7.11 -2.33 18.40
N ASN A 201 -7.59 -3.27 19.21
CA ASN A 201 -7.59 -3.15 20.68
C ASN A 201 -6.18 -3.21 21.31
N LYS A 202 -5.17 -3.66 20.56
CA LYS A 202 -3.76 -3.68 20.98
C LYS A 202 -2.98 -2.49 20.43
N THR A 203 -3.66 -1.53 19.79
CA THR A 203 -3.04 -0.40 19.09
C THR A 203 -3.74 0.91 19.40
N LYS A 204 -3.08 2.04 19.14
CA LYS A 204 -3.76 3.34 19.02
C LYS A 204 -4.48 3.51 17.66
N LEU A 205 -4.45 2.53 16.75
CA LEU A 205 -5.16 2.65 15.45
C LEU A 205 -6.66 2.76 15.62
N ARG A 206 -7.20 2.08 16.63
CA ARG A 206 -8.63 2.19 16.92
C ARG A 206 -8.98 3.65 17.21
N ASP A 207 -8.23 4.27 18.11
CA ASP A 207 -8.41 5.66 18.51
C ASP A 207 -8.17 6.56 17.31
N TYR A 208 -7.10 6.34 16.55
CA TYR A 208 -6.81 7.06 15.31
C TYR A 208 -7.97 7.02 14.31
N PHE A 209 -8.58 5.86 14.04
CA PHE A 209 -9.70 5.74 13.11
C PHE A 209 -10.91 6.54 13.59
N PHE A 210 -11.29 6.44 14.87
CA PHE A 210 -12.42 7.19 15.40
C PHE A 210 -12.14 8.69 15.55
N GLU A 211 -10.94 9.08 15.97
CA GLU A 211 -10.52 10.47 16.12
C GLU A 211 -10.40 11.17 14.77
N SER A 212 -9.77 10.53 13.79
CA SER A 212 -9.63 11.10 12.44
C SER A 212 -11.00 11.24 11.78
N PHE A 213 -11.86 10.24 11.89
CA PHE A 213 -13.25 10.33 11.43
C PHE A 213 -14.02 11.44 12.14
N GLU A 214 -13.91 11.57 13.46
CA GLU A 214 -14.57 12.62 14.23
C GLU A 214 -14.07 14.02 13.85
N MET A 215 -12.77 14.17 13.60
CA MET A 215 -12.21 15.44 13.17
C MET A 215 -12.72 15.82 11.79
N SER A 216 -12.71 14.89 10.84
CA SER A 216 -13.33 15.09 9.52
C SER A 216 -14.81 15.44 9.65
N LEU A 217 -15.56 14.76 10.52
CA LEU A 217 -16.97 15.04 10.78
C LEU A 217 -17.21 16.47 11.26
N LYS A 218 -16.34 17.02 12.13
CA LYS A 218 -16.42 18.41 12.60
C LYS A 218 -16.18 19.43 11.48
N LEU A 219 -15.44 19.07 10.43
CA LEU A 219 -15.16 19.93 9.28
C LEU A 219 -16.30 19.94 8.25
N VAL A 220 -17.23 18.98 8.30
CA VAL A 220 -18.35 18.89 7.36
C VAL A 220 -19.30 20.08 7.55
N THR A 221 -19.56 20.79 6.45
CA THR A 221 -20.40 22.00 6.40
C THR A 221 -21.85 21.71 6.02
N ASP A 222 -22.11 20.62 5.30
CA ASP A 222 -23.47 20.14 5.05
C ASP A 222 -24.04 19.50 6.34
N GLU A 223 -25.05 20.15 6.91
CA GLU A 223 -25.66 19.75 8.18
C GLU A 223 -26.38 18.39 8.12
N ASP A 224 -27.10 18.10 7.02
CA ASP A 224 -27.81 16.81 6.85
C ASP A 224 -26.80 15.67 6.68
N ALA A 225 -25.79 15.90 5.83
CA ALA A 225 -24.73 14.91 5.63
C ALA A 225 -23.94 14.67 6.94
N ARG A 226 -23.65 15.72 7.70
CA ARG A 226 -22.99 15.60 9.00
C ARG A 226 -23.82 14.83 10.01
N GLU A 227 -25.13 15.05 10.08
CA GLU A 227 -26.02 14.29 10.96
C GLU A 227 -26.02 12.79 10.60
N LYS A 228 -26.19 12.47 9.31
CA LYS A 228 -26.11 11.09 8.79
C LYS A 228 -24.77 10.43 9.12
N LEU A 229 -23.66 11.11 8.81
CA LEU A 229 -22.30 10.62 9.10
C LEU A 229 -22.03 10.49 10.60
N GLY A 230 -22.70 11.27 11.46
CA GLY A 230 -22.63 11.12 12.91
C GLY A 230 -23.08 9.73 13.39
N SER A 231 -24.07 9.13 12.71
CA SER A 231 -24.52 7.77 13.02
C SER A 231 -23.50 6.70 12.63
N VAL A 232 -22.74 6.93 11.54
CA VAL A 232 -21.67 6.06 11.02
C VAL A 232 -20.59 5.85 12.08
N LYS A 233 -20.26 6.90 12.85
CA LYS A 233 -19.17 6.87 13.84
C LYS A 233 -19.24 5.63 14.73
N SER A 234 -20.42 5.25 15.22
CA SER A 234 -20.56 4.10 16.12
C SER A 234 -20.30 2.73 15.46
N LYS A 235 -20.45 2.64 14.13
CA LYS A 235 -20.32 1.41 13.33
C LYS A 235 -19.14 1.44 12.35
N LEU A 236 -18.31 2.49 12.37
CA LEU A 236 -17.21 2.72 11.43
C LEU A 236 -16.38 1.46 11.14
N LEU A 237 -15.86 0.82 12.19
CA LEU A 237 -15.03 -0.37 12.04
C LEU A 237 -15.78 -1.57 11.49
N GLN A 238 -17.05 -1.75 11.85
CA GLN A 238 -17.86 -2.86 11.33
C GLN A 238 -18.13 -2.69 9.84
N LEU A 239 -18.36 -1.44 9.41
CA LEU A 239 -18.51 -1.09 8.00
C LEU A 239 -17.22 -1.33 7.21
N LEU A 240 -16.08 -0.86 7.71
CA LEU A 240 -14.77 -1.10 7.08
C LEU A 240 -14.45 -2.59 6.99
N GLN A 241 -14.67 -3.36 8.07
CA GLN A 241 -14.52 -4.82 8.09
C GLN A 241 -15.43 -5.52 7.07
N MET A 242 -16.66 -5.03 6.87
CA MET A 242 -17.60 -5.61 5.92
C MET A 242 -17.07 -5.51 4.48
N TYR A 243 -16.50 -4.36 4.09
CA TYR A 243 -16.00 -4.15 2.72
C TYR A 243 -14.72 -4.95 2.41
N VAL A 244 -13.84 -5.14 3.39
CA VAL A 244 -12.59 -5.91 3.16
C VAL A 244 -12.75 -7.40 3.40
N LYS A 245 -13.96 -7.87 3.69
CA LYS A 245 -14.22 -9.29 3.88
C LYS A 245 -14.13 -10.01 2.52
N PRO A 246 -13.46 -11.19 2.46
CA PRO A 246 -13.41 -11.98 1.24
C PRO A 246 -14.81 -12.29 0.67
N SER A 247 -14.93 -12.18 -0.65
CA SER A 247 -16.08 -12.50 -1.48
C SER A 247 -15.67 -13.48 -2.59
N LYS A 248 -16.58 -13.78 -3.53
CA LYS A 248 -16.30 -14.69 -4.65
C LYS A 248 -15.29 -14.14 -5.65
N THR A 249 -15.22 -12.82 -5.80
CA THR A 249 -14.37 -12.10 -6.77
C THR A 249 -13.07 -11.59 -6.12
N SER A 250 -12.72 -12.13 -4.94
CA SER A 250 -11.57 -11.64 -4.20
C SER A 250 -10.22 -12.01 -4.80
N VAL A 251 -9.27 -11.11 -4.62
CA VAL A 251 -7.87 -11.23 -5.04
C VAL A 251 -6.96 -10.84 -3.88
N PHE A 252 -5.67 -11.13 -4.00
CA PHE A 252 -4.67 -10.53 -3.12
C PHE A 252 -4.54 -9.04 -3.49
N CYS A 253 -5.22 -8.18 -2.73
CA CYS A 253 -5.17 -6.73 -2.83
C CYS A 253 -3.92 -6.21 -2.10
N HIS A 254 -3.35 -5.12 -2.61
CA HIS A 254 -2.27 -4.37 -1.97
C HIS A 254 -2.67 -3.92 -0.55
N GLY A 255 -3.90 -3.43 -0.40
CA GLY A 255 -4.48 -3.04 0.89
C GLY A 255 -4.08 -1.63 1.38
N ASP A 256 -2.96 -1.08 0.93
CA ASP A 256 -2.57 0.32 1.18
C ASP A 256 -2.14 1.01 -0.14
N CYS A 257 -3.07 1.06 -1.10
CA CYS A 257 -2.79 1.45 -2.48
C CYS A 257 -2.85 2.98 -2.65
N TRP A 258 -1.77 3.68 -2.34
CA TRP A 258 -1.62 5.12 -2.55
C TRP A 258 -0.24 5.47 -3.10
N VAL A 259 -0.09 6.68 -3.63
CA VAL A 259 1.09 7.11 -4.40
C VAL A 259 2.43 6.94 -3.67
N ASN A 260 2.45 7.01 -2.34
CA ASN A 260 3.68 6.83 -1.57
C ASN A 260 4.20 5.39 -1.54
N ASN A 261 3.34 4.42 -1.86
CA ASN A 261 3.69 3.00 -1.96
C ASN A 261 3.89 2.58 -3.44
N MET A 262 4.25 3.54 -4.31
CA MET A 262 4.42 3.34 -5.74
C MET A 262 5.71 3.99 -6.23
N LEU A 263 6.52 3.24 -6.98
CA LEU A 263 7.66 3.78 -7.71
C LEU A 263 7.30 3.91 -9.19
N PHE A 264 7.60 5.08 -9.78
CA PHE A 264 7.23 5.38 -11.16
C PHE A 264 8.44 5.26 -12.09
N LYS A 265 8.23 4.67 -13.26
CA LYS A 265 9.19 4.70 -14.37
C LYS A 265 8.55 5.42 -15.55
N HIS A 266 8.76 6.74 -15.58
CA HIS A 266 8.04 7.67 -16.45
C HIS A 266 8.16 7.38 -17.94
N GLU A 267 9.39 7.20 -18.43
CA GLU A 267 9.65 6.98 -19.86
C GLU A 267 8.99 5.70 -20.38
N ALA A 268 8.79 4.72 -19.50
CA ALA A 268 8.16 3.45 -19.83
C ALA A 268 6.66 3.41 -19.50
N GLY A 269 6.12 4.44 -18.84
CA GLY A 269 4.75 4.43 -18.34
C GLY A 269 4.47 3.23 -17.43
N LYS A 270 5.38 2.90 -16.52
CA LYS A 270 5.25 1.77 -15.58
C LYS A 270 5.23 2.23 -14.13
N VAL A 271 4.59 1.44 -13.29
CA VAL A 271 4.56 1.59 -11.83
C VAL A 271 4.95 0.26 -11.20
N CYS A 272 5.78 0.32 -10.15
CA CYS A 272 6.02 -0.81 -9.26
C CYS A 272 5.39 -0.50 -7.90
N PHE A 273 4.51 -1.39 -7.44
CA PHE A 273 3.96 -1.31 -6.09
C PHE A 273 5.00 -1.84 -5.09
N ILE A 274 5.11 -1.18 -3.94
CA ILE A 274 6.00 -1.54 -2.84
C ILE A 274 5.22 -1.51 -1.53
N ASP A 275 5.81 -2.05 -0.45
CA ASP A 275 5.20 -2.06 0.88
C ASP A 275 3.89 -2.85 0.99
N PHE A 276 4.02 -4.18 0.99
CA PHE A 276 2.88 -5.11 1.04
C PHE A 276 2.41 -5.46 2.46
N GLN A 277 2.76 -4.66 3.47
CA GLN A 277 2.42 -4.92 4.88
C GLN A 277 0.92 -4.92 5.19
N ALA A 278 0.11 -4.31 4.32
CA ALA A 278 -1.35 -4.25 4.43
C ALA A 278 -2.06 -5.25 3.53
N MET A 279 -1.32 -6.11 2.80
CA MET A 279 -1.88 -7.04 1.83
C MET A 279 -2.96 -7.92 2.46
N ARG A 280 -4.07 -8.04 1.75
CA ARG A 280 -5.25 -8.79 2.20
C ARG A 280 -5.96 -9.44 1.02
N TYR A 281 -6.67 -10.52 1.27
CA TYR A 281 -7.53 -11.17 0.29
C TYR A 281 -8.93 -10.54 0.35
N ALA A 282 -9.26 -9.69 -0.62
CA ALA A 282 -10.48 -8.88 -0.63
C ALA A 282 -10.95 -8.59 -2.06
N ASN A 283 -12.08 -7.91 -2.22
CA ASN A 283 -12.54 -7.46 -3.54
C ASN A 283 -11.50 -6.48 -4.14
N PRO A 284 -11.08 -6.63 -5.42
CA PRO A 284 -10.12 -5.71 -6.06
C PRO A 284 -10.55 -4.24 -6.03
N VAL A 285 -11.85 -3.96 -5.96
CA VAL A 285 -12.40 -2.59 -5.90
C VAL A 285 -11.98 -1.85 -4.62
N THR A 286 -11.59 -2.56 -3.55
CA THR A 286 -11.06 -1.90 -2.35
C THR A 286 -9.82 -1.07 -2.67
N ASP A 287 -8.86 -1.62 -3.44
CA ASP A 287 -7.65 -0.87 -3.80
C ASP A 287 -7.95 0.27 -4.77
N ILE A 288 -8.89 0.08 -5.70
CA ILE A 288 -9.30 1.11 -6.67
C ILE A 288 -9.93 2.29 -5.93
N MET A 289 -10.89 2.04 -5.04
CA MET A 289 -11.57 3.09 -4.29
C MET A 289 -10.61 3.76 -3.31
N TYR A 290 -9.76 3.00 -2.64
CA TYR A 290 -8.73 3.55 -1.75
C TYR A 290 -7.82 4.52 -2.52
N PHE A 291 -7.24 4.08 -3.64
CA PHE A 291 -6.37 4.90 -4.46
C PHE A 291 -7.06 6.15 -4.98
N LEU A 292 -8.24 6.02 -5.60
CA LEU A 292 -8.94 7.15 -6.22
C LEU A 292 -9.36 8.18 -5.16
N TYR A 293 -9.95 7.77 -4.05
CA TYR A 293 -10.47 8.72 -3.05
C TYR A 293 -9.35 9.43 -2.28
N ILE A 294 -8.21 8.78 -2.10
CA ILE A 294 -7.06 9.34 -1.40
C ILE A 294 -6.19 10.19 -2.32
N CYS A 295 -5.95 9.75 -3.55
CA CYS A 295 -5.02 10.41 -4.46
C CYS A 295 -5.64 11.44 -5.41
N THR A 296 -6.97 11.57 -5.46
CA THR A 296 -7.66 12.54 -6.35
C THR A 296 -8.71 13.36 -5.60
N ASP A 297 -9.14 14.48 -6.18
CA ASP A 297 -10.29 15.24 -5.70
C ASP A 297 -11.59 14.84 -6.43
N SER A 298 -12.74 15.31 -5.92
CA SER A 298 -14.05 14.96 -6.49
C SER A 298 -14.26 15.54 -7.89
N THR A 299 -13.63 16.67 -8.22
CA THR A 299 -13.75 17.28 -9.55
C THR A 299 -13.13 16.34 -10.58
N PHE A 300 -11.90 15.89 -10.32
CA PHE A 300 -11.22 14.91 -11.14
C PHE A 300 -12.01 13.60 -11.26
N ARG A 301 -12.56 13.07 -10.16
CA ARG A 301 -13.40 11.86 -10.22
C ARG A 301 -14.66 12.10 -11.03
N SER A 302 -15.37 13.19 -10.83
CA SER A 302 -16.60 13.49 -11.58
C SER A 302 -16.38 13.53 -13.10
N GLU A 303 -15.19 13.96 -13.53
CA GLU A 303 -14.83 14.04 -14.95
C GLU A 303 -14.29 12.72 -15.54
N HIS A 304 -13.67 11.88 -14.72
CA HIS A 304 -12.84 10.78 -15.21
C HIS A 304 -13.15 9.39 -14.64
N PHE A 305 -14.02 9.27 -13.64
CA PHE A 305 -14.25 8.00 -12.93
C PHE A 305 -14.64 6.83 -13.87
N ASP A 306 -15.57 7.06 -14.79
CA ASP A 306 -16.01 6.04 -15.77
C ASP A 306 -14.88 5.62 -16.72
N LEU A 307 -14.05 6.58 -17.14
CA LEU A 307 -12.89 6.31 -17.98
C LEU A 307 -11.85 5.49 -17.20
N LEU A 308 -11.58 5.85 -15.96
CA LEU A 308 -10.58 5.21 -15.09
C LEU A 308 -10.97 3.76 -14.74
N THR A 309 -12.24 3.53 -14.39
CA THR A 309 -12.76 2.17 -14.16
C THR A 309 -12.74 1.32 -15.43
N THR A 310 -13.01 1.92 -16.59
CA THR A 310 -12.85 1.26 -17.89
C THR A 310 -11.39 0.92 -18.19
N ILE A 311 -10.45 1.84 -17.94
CA ILE A 311 -9.01 1.59 -18.10
C ILE A 311 -8.58 0.40 -17.25
N TYR A 312 -8.99 0.35 -15.98
CA TYR A 312 -8.69 -0.77 -15.10
C TYR A 312 -9.22 -2.09 -15.67
N TYR A 313 -10.52 -2.16 -15.99
CA TYR A 313 -11.16 -3.41 -16.40
C TYR A 313 -10.64 -3.92 -17.75
N ASP A 314 -10.43 -3.02 -18.71
CA ASP A 314 -9.90 -3.39 -20.03
C ASP A 314 -8.47 -3.93 -19.92
N ASN A 315 -7.62 -3.31 -19.07
CA ASN A 315 -6.27 -3.84 -18.82
C ASN A 315 -6.30 -5.17 -18.06
N LEU A 316 -7.21 -5.35 -17.10
CA LEU A 316 -7.43 -6.63 -16.41
C LEU A 316 -7.72 -7.73 -17.44
N LYS A 317 -8.70 -7.49 -18.32
CA LYS A 317 -9.10 -8.41 -19.38
C LYS A 317 -7.95 -8.72 -20.35
N VAL A 318 -7.25 -7.68 -20.83
CA VAL A 318 -6.11 -7.85 -21.73
C VAL A 318 -5.02 -8.70 -21.09
N PHE A 319 -4.71 -8.47 -19.81
CA PHE A 319 -3.66 -9.19 -19.11
C PHE A 319 -4.04 -10.64 -18.81
N LEU A 320 -5.28 -10.89 -18.36
CA LEU A 320 -5.80 -12.25 -18.16
C LEU A 320 -5.73 -13.11 -19.43
N ASN A 321 -6.06 -12.52 -20.58
CA ASN A 321 -5.99 -13.22 -21.87
C ASN A 321 -4.57 -13.68 -22.23
N LYS A 322 -3.51 -13.04 -21.71
CA LYS A 322 -2.13 -13.51 -21.92
C LYS A 322 -1.83 -14.85 -21.23
N PHE A 323 -2.71 -15.29 -20.33
CA PHE A 323 -2.62 -16.55 -19.60
C PHE A 323 -3.77 -17.51 -19.94
N ASP A 324 -4.48 -17.25 -21.05
CA ASP A 324 -5.66 -18.02 -21.47
C ASP A 324 -6.81 -18.05 -20.45
N VAL A 325 -6.88 -17.03 -19.58
CA VAL A 325 -7.98 -16.83 -18.63
C VAL A 325 -8.92 -15.77 -19.18
N LYS A 326 -10.22 -16.07 -19.28
CA LYS A 326 -11.23 -15.08 -19.71
C LYS A 326 -11.72 -14.30 -18.50
N ALA A 327 -11.79 -12.97 -18.64
CA ALA A 327 -12.35 -12.11 -17.61
C ALA A 327 -13.76 -12.56 -17.19
N ASP A 328 -14.62 -12.93 -18.14
CA ASP A 328 -15.99 -13.36 -17.86
C ASP A 328 -16.09 -14.62 -16.97
N ASP A 329 -15.04 -15.45 -16.93
CA ASP A 329 -15.02 -16.68 -16.11
C ASP A 329 -14.61 -16.40 -14.65
N VAL A 330 -13.92 -15.28 -14.38
CA VAL A 330 -13.35 -14.97 -13.05
C VAL A 330 -13.89 -13.68 -12.44
N TYR A 331 -14.16 -12.68 -13.27
CA TYR A 331 -14.70 -11.39 -12.89
C TYR A 331 -15.32 -10.65 -14.09
N LYS A 332 -16.57 -11.00 -14.42
CA LYS A 332 -17.30 -10.41 -15.55
C LYS A 332 -17.56 -8.91 -15.34
N ARG A 333 -17.75 -8.19 -16.45
CA ARG A 333 -17.89 -6.72 -16.45
C ARG A 333 -19.06 -6.26 -15.60
N GLU A 334 -20.18 -6.98 -15.64
CA GLU A 334 -21.39 -6.61 -14.90
C GLU A 334 -21.20 -6.74 -13.38
N ASP A 335 -20.42 -7.73 -12.93
CA ASP A 335 -20.10 -7.87 -11.50
C ASP A 335 -19.13 -6.78 -11.07
N PHE A 336 -18.14 -6.44 -11.92
CA PHE A 336 -17.23 -5.33 -11.63
C PHE A 336 -17.96 -3.99 -11.54
N ASP A 337 -18.82 -3.67 -12.51
CA ASP A 337 -19.60 -2.43 -12.49
C ASP A 337 -20.53 -2.37 -11.26
N ALA A 338 -21.12 -3.50 -10.87
CA ALA A 338 -21.93 -3.59 -9.65
C ALA A 338 -21.10 -3.40 -8.37
N ASP A 339 -19.90 -4.00 -8.31
CA ASP A 339 -18.98 -3.82 -7.18
C ASP A 339 -18.49 -2.36 -7.10
N ILE A 340 -18.22 -1.71 -8.23
CA ILE A 340 -17.86 -0.28 -8.26
C ILE A 340 -18.94 0.57 -7.60
N GLU A 341 -20.21 0.36 -7.94
CA GLU A 341 -21.33 1.08 -7.31
C GLU A 341 -21.48 0.73 -5.83
N GLU A 342 -21.36 -0.55 -5.46
CA GLU A 342 -21.48 -1.01 -4.08
C GLU A 342 -20.37 -0.45 -3.16
N PHE A 343 -19.18 -0.20 -3.70
CA PHE A 343 -18.00 0.20 -2.93
C PHE A 343 -17.74 1.72 -2.92
N LYS A 344 -18.55 2.56 -3.58
CA LYS A 344 -18.47 4.04 -3.41
C LYS A 344 -18.50 4.48 -1.93
N PRO A 345 -19.36 3.90 -1.05
CA PRO A 345 -19.34 4.27 0.35
C PRO A 345 -18.05 3.84 1.08
N TYR A 346 -17.36 2.80 0.62
CA TYR A 346 -16.03 2.45 1.13
C TYR A 346 -15.02 3.56 0.85
N GLY A 347 -15.03 4.13 -0.36
CA GLY A 347 -14.23 5.30 -0.72
C GLY A 347 -14.47 6.50 0.21
N LEU A 348 -15.73 6.79 0.52
CA LEU A 348 -16.09 7.82 1.50
C LEU A 348 -15.54 7.52 2.90
N LEU A 349 -15.73 6.29 3.41
CA LEU A 349 -15.27 5.91 4.75
C LEU A 349 -13.75 6.02 4.88
N VAL A 350 -13.02 5.54 3.87
CA VAL A 350 -11.56 5.64 3.79
C VAL A 350 -11.12 7.10 3.73
N ALA A 351 -11.75 7.93 2.90
CA ALA A 351 -11.42 9.36 2.81
C ALA A 351 -11.64 10.09 4.13
N MET A 352 -12.75 9.83 4.82
CA MET A 352 -13.06 10.44 6.13
C MET A 352 -12.02 10.12 7.21
N VAL A 353 -11.27 9.03 7.04
CA VAL A 353 -10.22 8.57 7.96
C VAL A 353 -8.83 9.04 7.50
N GLU A 354 -8.44 8.68 6.28
CA GLU A 354 -7.05 8.75 5.82
C GLU A 354 -6.65 10.12 5.26
N LEU A 355 -7.61 10.98 4.85
CA LEU A 355 -7.29 12.31 4.31
C LEU A 355 -6.48 13.15 5.31
N ARG A 356 -6.65 12.92 6.61
CA ARG A 356 -5.83 13.56 7.65
C ARG A 356 -4.34 13.29 7.45
N ILE A 357 -3.96 12.02 7.23
CA ILE A 357 -2.55 11.65 7.04
C ILE A 357 -2.02 12.26 5.75
N VAL A 358 -2.84 12.23 4.72
CA VAL A 358 -2.54 12.71 3.37
C VAL A 358 -2.27 14.21 3.34
N THR A 359 -3.11 15.03 3.97
CA THR A 359 -2.93 16.48 3.97
C THR A 359 -1.79 16.92 4.88
N MET A 360 -1.56 16.20 5.99
CA MET A 360 -0.36 16.41 6.80
C MET A 360 0.92 16.08 6.01
N ALA A 361 0.89 15.03 5.18
CA ALA A 361 2.02 14.67 4.32
C ALA A 361 2.31 15.74 3.25
N ALA A 362 1.27 16.33 2.68
CA ALA A 362 1.40 17.43 1.72
C ALA A 362 2.08 18.68 2.31
N GLU A 363 1.91 18.92 3.61
CA GLU A 363 2.49 20.09 4.31
C GLU A 363 3.93 19.87 4.80
N ASP A 364 4.36 18.62 4.98
CA ASP A 364 5.69 18.28 5.48
C ASP A 364 6.40 17.31 4.53
N GLU A 365 7.33 17.86 3.74
CA GLU A 365 8.05 17.11 2.70
C GLU A 365 8.84 15.90 3.23
N SER A 366 9.14 15.85 4.54
CA SER A 366 9.82 14.71 5.17
C SER A 366 8.92 13.48 5.36
N ILE A 367 7.61 13.64 5.14
CA ILE A 367 6.60 12.59 5.30
C ILE A 367 6.48 11.71 4.04
N PHE A 368 6.98 12.18 2.89
CA PHE A 368 6.94 11.44 1.62
C PHE A 368 7.95 10.29 1.52
N LYS A 369 8.80 10.09 2.53
CA LYS A 369 9.95 9.16 2.43
C LYS A 369 9.73 7.80 3.11
N GLY A 370 8.50 7.39 3.45
CA GLY A 370 8.30 6.06 4.03
C GLY A 370 6.85 5.62 4.18
N SER A 371 6.71 4.30 4.32
CA SER A 371 5.50 3.56 4.73
C SER A 371 4.86 4.20 5.96
N ARG A 372 3.68 4.80 5.83
CA ARG A 372 3.04 5.57 6.90
C ARG A 372 1.75 4.94 7.43
N LEU A 373 1.81 3.68 7.83
CA LEU A 373 0.98 3.25 8.95
C LEU A 373 1.60 3.83 10.24
N ASP A 374 1.42 5.15 10.48
CA ASP A 374 1.87 5.79 11.72
C ASP A 374 0.91 5.40 12.84
N LEU A 375 1.21 4.26 13.47
CA LEU A 375 0.40 3.71 14.55
C LEU A 375 0.46 4.62 15.80
N SER A 376 1.33 5.64 15.79
CA SER A 376 1.76 6.42 16.95
C SER A 376 1.16 7.79 17.11
N ILE A 377 0.45 8.31 16.09
CA ILE A 377 -0.16 9.64 16.08
C ILE A 377 -0.80 9.90 17.44
N GLU A 378 -0.11 10.68 18.27
CA GLU A 378 -0.73 11.26 19.44
C GLU A 378 -1.79 12.23 18.94
N PRO A 379 -2.89 12.43 19.67
CA PRO A 379 -3.85 13.47 19.34
C PRO A 379 -3.10 14.80 19.33
N VAL A 380 -2.69 15.23 18.13
CA VAL A 380 -2.19 16.57 17.92
C VAL A 380 -3.35 17.48 18.30
N ASP A 381 -3.09 18.43 19.19
CA ASP A 381 -4.01 19.51 19.55
C ASP A 381 -4.66 20.09 18.29
N GLU A 382 -5.91 20.53 18.43
CA GLU A 382 -6.79 21.09 17.39
C GLU A 382 -6.02 21.62 16.17
N PRO A 383 -6.38 21.18 14.94
CA PRO A 383 -5.62 21.58 13.76
C PRO A 383 -5.54 23.10 13.73
N LYS A 384 -4.31 23.64 13.70
CA LYS A 384 -4.08 24.95 13.09
C LYS A 384 -4.68 24.87 11.70
N ASP A 385 -5.82 25.52 11.48
CA ASP A 385 -6.56 25.65 10.21
C ASP A 385 -5.94 24.89 9.02
N ASN A 386 -6.07 23.55 8.98
CA ASN A 386 -5.64 22.78 7.81
C ASN A 386 -6.75 22.93 6.77
N GLU A 387 -6.73 24.06 6.07
CA GLU A 387 -7.72 24.42 5.07
C GLU A 387 -7.79 23.38 3.94
N LEU A 388 -6.66 22.71 3.61
CA LEU A 388 -6.65 21.64 2.61
C LEU A 388 -7.48 20.43 3.07
N LEU A 389 -7.33 19.98 4.32
CA LEU A 389 -8.12 18.89 4.89
C LEU A 389 -9.60 19.23 4.87
N LYS A 390 -9.95 20.44 5.32
CA LYS A 390 -11.33 20.92 5.34
C LYS A 390 -11.94 20.94 3.94
N VAL A 391 -11.21 21.44 2.94
CA VAL A 391 -11.65 21.44 1.54
C VAL A 391 -11.87 20.01 1.05
N ARG A 392 -10.88 19.12 1.22
CA ARG A 392 -10.94 17.73 0.74
C ARG A 392 -12.04 16.90 1.41
N VAL A 393 -12.30 17.12 2.71
CA VAL A 393 -13.38 16.44 3.45
C VAL A 393 -14.76 16.91 2.95
N ASN A 394 -14.97 18.22 2.80
CA ASN A 394 -16.25 18.71 2.29
C ASN A 394 -16.50 18.29 0.85
N ASP A 395 -15.44 18.26 0.04
CA ASP A 395 -15.45 17.83 -1.35
C ASP A 395 -15.93 16.38 -1.49
N VAL A 396 -15.33 15.45 -0.74
CA VAL A 396 -15.72 14.03 -0.78
C VAL A 396 -17.12 13.77 -0.21
N VAL A 397 -17.52 14.50 0.84
CA VAL A 397 -18.86 14.36 1.42
C VAL A 397 -19.92 14.84 0.44
N LYS A 398 -19.69 15.98 -0.21
CA LYS A 398 -20.60 16.49 -1.24
C LYS A 398 -20.73 15.50 -2.41
N GLU A 399 -19.62 14.97 -2.90
CA GLU A 399 -19.64 13.93 -3.95
C GLU A 399 -20.47 12.72 -3.53
N ALA A 400 -20.32 12.25 -2.29
CA ALA A 400 -21.07 11.11 -1.79
C ALA A 400 -22.58 11.37 -1.63
N VAL A 401 -22.98 12.63 -1.39
CA VAL A 401 -24.38 13.05 -1.43
C VAL A 401 -24.87 13.04 -2.88
N ASP A 402 -24.13 13.67 -3.78
CA ASP A 402 -24.51 13.84 -5.19
C ASP A 402 -24.62 12.50 -5.94
N ASN A 403 -23.76 11.53 -5.62
CA ASN A 403 -23.74 10.22 -6.26
C ASN A 403 -24.53 9.13 -5.49
N GLY A 404 -25.18 9.48 -4.38
CA GLY A 404 -26.00 8.56 -3.57
C GLY A 404 -25.23 7.59 -2.67
N ALA A 405 -23.89 7.64 -2.64
CA ALA A 405 -23.08 6.76 -1.79
C ALA A 405 -23.38 6.96 -0.30
N LEU A 406 -23.71 8.18 0.14
CA LEU A 406 -24.10 8.42 1.53
C LEU A 406 -25.42 7.71 1.87
N ASP A 407 -26.40 7.72 0.98
CA ASP A 407 -27.68 7.04 1.24
C ASP A 407 -27.50 5.51 1.28
N ILE A 408 -26.69 4.95 0.36
CA ILE A 408 -26.30 3.54 0.38
C ILE A 408 -25.59 3.18 1.70
N LEU A 409 -24.72 4.07 2.20
CA LEU A 409 -24.05 3.88 3.49
C LEU A 409 -25.05 3.79 4.65
N MET A 410 -26.05 4.68 4.65
CA MET A 410 -27.09 4.73 5.67
C MET A 410 -27.99 3.48 5.64
N GLU A 411 -28.30 2.96 4.45
CA GLU A 411 -29.00 1.68 4.31
C GLU A 411 -28.19 0.52 4.89
N LYS A 412 -26.88 0.45 4.61
CA LYS A 412 -25.99 -0.58 5.17
C LYS A 412 -25.90 -0.49 6.70
N ILE A 413 -25.89 0.71 7.28
CA ILE A 413 -25.92 0.91 8.73
C ILE A 413 -27.15 0.30 9.38
N ASN A 414 -28.31 0.36 8.74
CA ASN A 414 -29.55 -0.19 9.29
C ASN A 414 -29.57 -1.73 9.29
N ASN A 415 -28.69 -2.36 8.53
CA ASN A 415 -28.62 -3.81 8.35
C ASN A 415 -27.51 -4.50 9.17
N ILE A 416 -26.69 -3.74 9.89
CA ILE A 416 -25.60 -4.21 10.78
C ILE A 416 -26.01 -3.91 12.22
#